data_AF-A0A8W8JPG8-F1
#
_entry.id   AF-A0A8W8JPG8-F1
#
_cell.length_a   1.000
_cell.length_b   1.000
_cell.length_c   1.000
_cell.angle_alpha   90.00
_cell.angle_beta   90.00
_cell.angle_gamma   90.00
#
_symmetry.space_group_name_H-M   'P 1'
#
loop_
_entity.id
_entity.type
_entity.pdbx_description
1 polymer ?
#
loop_
_entity_poly.entity_id
_entity_poly.type
_entity_poly.pdbx_seq_one_letter_code
_entity_poly.pdbx_strand_id
1 'polypeptide(L)'
;MALQEDVVWRESAQRVEGLGYHFKYIKEAISRIVPVSGHYDITDSAIIEQIDLIKEERNLSEGEIKRPRANTKENKTEDPEDLRREIQEMIGMMSCKSCNTSKATCVNLNIKCRHLICSRCRDELNTCEKCGEMITATAPVKFADK
;
A
#
# COMPACT_ATOMS: atom_id res chain seq x y z
N MET A 1 -8.17 7.69 -30.91
CA MET A 1 -8.89 8.19 -29.72
C MET A 1 -9.31 6.98 -28.90
N ALA A 2 -8.53 6.54 -27.90
CA ALA A 2 -8.77 5.29 -27.19
C ALA A 2 -8.51 5.39 -25.66
N LEU A 3 -8.62 6.60 -25.09
CA LEU A 3 -8.20 6.87 -23.71
C LEU A 3 -9.34 7.26 -22.76
N GLN A 4 -10.57 7.44 -23.27
CA GLN A 4 -11.72 7.87 -22.46
C GLN A 4 -12.69 6.72 -22.12
N GLU A 5 -12.64 5.63 -22.91
CA GLU A 5 -13.56 4.47 -22.82
C GLU A 5 -13.21 3.49 -21.68
N ASP A 6 -11.99 3.58 -21.13
CA ASP A 6 -11.47 2.73 -20.06
C ASP A 6 -11.73 3.27 -18.64
N VAL A 7 -12.19 4.52 -18.50
CA VAL A 7 -12.28 5.18 -17.18
C VAL A 7 -13.58 4.84 -16.46
N VAL A 8 -14.69 4.70 -17.19
CA VAL A 8 -16.04 4.68 -16.61
C VAL A 8 -16.32 3.39 -15.81
N TRP A 9 -15.89 2.24 -16.31
CA TRP A 9 -16.13 0.94 -15.65
C TRP A 9 -14.96 0.49 -14.77
N ARG A 10 -13.84 1.21 -14.77
CA ARG A 10 -12.64 0.84 -13.98
C ARG A 10 -12.94 0.83 -12.49
N GLU A 11 -13.73 1.78 -12.00
CA GLU A 11 -14.11 1.82 -10.58
C GLU A 11 -15.01 0.64 -10.20
N SER A 12 -16.02 0.33 -11.04
CA SER A 12 -16.90 -0.82 -10.83
C SER A 12 -16.12 -2.14 -10.87
N ALA A 13 -15.20 -2.28 -11.84
CA ALA A 13 -14.32 -3.44 -11.94
C ALA A 13 -13.42 -3.61 -10.71
N GLN A 14 -12.86 -2.51 -10.18
CA GLN A 14 -12.04 -2.52 -8.97
C GLN A 14 -12.85 -2.90 -7.72
N ARG A 15 -14.10 -2.41 -7.59
CA ARG A 15 -14.98 -2.79 -6.48
C ARG A 15 -15.34 -4.27 -6.53
N VAL A 16 -15.70 -4.79 -7.70
CA VAL A 16 -15.98 -6.23 -7.90
C VAL A 16 -14.72 -7.08 -7.67
N GLU A 17 -13.55 -6.58 -8.06
CA GLU A 17 -12.28 -7.23 -7.71
C GLU A 17 -12.05 -7.27 -6.20
N GLY A 18 -12.37 -6.18 -5.49
CA GLY A 18 -12.33 -6.07 -4.03
C GLY A 18 -13.30 -7.02 -3.31
N LEU A 19 -14.39 -7.43 -3.96
CA LEU A 19 -15.29 -8.48 -3.47
C LEU A 19 -14.70 -9.90 -3.61
N GLY A 20 -13.49 -10.02 -4.16
CA GLY A 20 -12.72 -11.26 -4.26
C GLY A 20 -12.83 -11.96 -5.61
N TYR A 21 -13.57 -11.42 -6.57
CA TYR A 21 -13.69 -12.01 -7.90
C TYR A 21 -12.36 -11.97 -8.66
N HIS A 22 -12.08 -13.00 -9.46
CA HIS A 22 -10.89 -13.01 -10.31
C HIS A 22 -11.05 -12.04 -11.49
N PHE A 23 -10.02 -11.23 -11.71
CA PHE A 23 -9.97 -10.24 -12.79
C PHE A 23 -10.31 -10.80 -14.19
N LYS A 24 -9.95 -12.07 -14.46
CA LYS A 24 -10.26 -12.74 -15.74
C LYS A 24 -11.77 -12.80 -16.03
N TYR A 25 -12.61 -13.05 -15.02
CA TYR A 25 -14.07 -13.11 -15.21
C TYR A 25 -14.71 -11.73 -15.19
N ILE A 26 -14.14 -10.78 -14.43
CA ILE A 26 -14.56 -9.37 -14.46
C ILE A 26 -14.38 -8.81 -15.87
N LYS A 27 -13.21 -9.04 -16.48
CA LYS A 27 -12.93 -8.61 -17.86
C LYS A 27 -13.85 -9.28 -18.87
N GLU A 28 -14.12 -10.59 -18.71
CA GLU A 28 -15.03 -11.32 -19.58
C GLU A 28 -16.47 -10.78 -19.48
N ALA A 29 -16.97 -10.55 -18.26
CA ALA A 29 -18.28 -9.97 -18.00
C ALA A 29 -18.43 -8.58 -18.62
N ILE A 30 -17.46 -7.69 -18.43
CA ILE A 30 -17.46 -6.35 -19.03
C ILE A 30 -17.48 -6.44 -20.57
N SER A 31 -16.71 -7.38 -21.14
CA SER A 31 -16.69 -7.60 -22.59
C SER A 31 -18.03 -8.08 -23.15
N ARG A 32 -18.90 -8.70 -22.33
CA ARG A 32 -20.27 -9.09 -22.69
C ARG A 32 -21.28 -7.96 -22.52
N ILE A 33 -21.05 -7.04 -21.58
CA ILE A 33 -21.96 -5.91 -21.28
C ILE A 33 -21.77 -4.77 -22.29
N VAL A 34 -20.52 -4.41 -22.59
CA VAL A 34 -20.17 -3.25 -23.43
C VAL A 34 -20.94 -3.23 -24.77
N PRO A 35 -21.07 -4.34 -25.52
CA PRO A 35 -21.79 -4.36 -26.79
C PRO A 35 -23.31 -4.14 -26.68
N VAL A 36 -23.90 -4.37 -25.50
CA VAL A 36 -25.35 -4.35 -25.28
C VAL A 36 -25.80 -3.02 -24.67
N SER A 37 -25.08 -2.54 -23.66
CA SER A 37 -25.51 -1.40 -22.84
C SER A 37 -24.83 -0.07 -23.21
N GLY A 38 -23.79 -0.12 -24.05
CA GLY A 38 -22.89 1.02 -24.22
C GLY A 38 -21.99 1.23 -22.99
N HIS A 39 -20.89 1.96 -23.16
CA HIS A 39 -19.83 2.10 -22.15
C HIS A 39 -20.23 2.79 -20.83
N TYR A 40 -21.46 3.30 -20.71
CA TYR A 40 -21.84 4.26 -19.66
C TYR A 40 -22.55 3.63 -18.44
N ASP A 41 -23.18 2.46 -18.56
CA ASP A 41 -24.05 1.89 -17.52
C ASP A 41 -23.50 0.60 -16.86
N ILE A 42 -22.18 0.42 -16.87
CA ILE A 42 -21.56 -0.78 -16.30
C ILE A 42 -21.41 -0.63 -14.78
N THR A 43 -22.43 -1.10 -14.07
CA THR A 43 -22.48 -1.15 -12.61
C THR A 43 -21.87 -2.43 -12.03
N ASP A 44 -21.54 -2.41 -10.74
CA ASP A 44 -21.03 -3.57 -10.01
C ASP A 44 -22.01 -4.77 -10.11
N SER A 45 -23.31 -4.50 -9.97
CA SER A 45 -24.38 -5.50 -10.09
C SER A 45 -24.41 -6.14 -11.48
N ALA A 46 -24.33 -5.35 -12.54
CA ALA A 46 -24.32 -5.87 -13.90
C ALA A 46 -23.10 -6.76 -14.16
N ILE A 47 -21.93 -6.40 -13.63
CA ILE A 47 -20.72 -7.23 -13.71
C ILE A 47 -20.92 -8.55 -12.96
N ILE A 48 -21.44 -8.50 -11.73
CA ILE A 48 -21.66 -9.69 -10.89
C ILE A 48 -22.67 -10.64 -11.54
N GLU A 49 -23.80 -10.13 -12.03
CA GLU A 49 -24.82 -10.92 -12.73
C GLU A 49 -24.23 -11.63 -13.95
N GLN A 50 -23.40 -10.94 -14.75
CA GLN A 50 -22.74 -11.56 -15.89
C GLN A 50 -21.69 -12.60 -15.48
N ILE A 51 -21.00 -12.41 -14.35
CA ILE A 51 -20.10 -13.42 -13.80
C ILE A 51 -20.90 -14.66 -13.36
N ASP A 52 -22.07 -14.48 -12.75
CA ASP A 52 -22.94 -15.60 -12.36
C ASP A 52 -23.52 -16.33 -13.58
N LEU A 53 -23.82 -15.64 -14.68
CA LEU A 53 -24.16 -16.29 -15.95
C LEU A 53 -22.98 -17.10 -16.50
N ILE A 54 -21.76 -16.55 -16.50
CA ILE A 54 -20.55 -17.29 -16.93
C ILE A 54 -20.32 -18.53 -16.05
N LYS A 55 -20.60 -18.42 -14.75
CA LYS A 55 -20.54 -19.52 -13.78
C LYS A 55 -21.48 -20.65 -14.19
N GLU A 56 -22.73 -20.33 -14.46
CA GLU A 56 -23.74 -21.30 -14.85
C GLU A 56 -23.44 -21.93 -16.21
N GLU A 57 -23.08 -21.12 -17.22
CA GLU A 57 -22.72 -21.58 -18.56
C GLU A 57 -21.57 -22.59 -18.57
N ARG A 58 -20.58 -22.37 -17.68
CA ARG A 58 -19.36 -23.18 -17.61
C ARG A 58 -19.35 -24.18 -16.45
N ASN A 59 -20.44 -24.26 -15.69
CA ASN A 59 -20.57 -25.10 -14.50
C ASN A 59 -19.38 -24.93 -13.51
N LEU A 60 -18.97 -23.68 -13.29
CA LEU A 60 -17.83 -23.33 -12.45
C LEU A 60 -18.22 -23.33 -10.96
N SER A 61 -17.30 -23.78 -10.12
CA SER A 61 -17.46 -23.68 -8.67
C SER A 61 -17.15 -22.26 -8.16
N GLU A 62 -17.70 -21.88 -6.99
CA GLU A 62 -17.46 -20.53 -6.44
C GLU A 62 -15.96 -20.24 -6.19
N GLY A 63 -15.19 -21.26 -5.79
CA GLY A 63 -13.74 -21.14 -5.60
C GLY A 63 -12.92 -20.98 -6.88
N GLU A 64 -13.50 -21.25 -8.05
CA GLU A 64 -12.86 -20.99 -9.34
C GLU A 64 -13.04 -19.55 -9.81
N ILE A 65 -14.00 -18.82 -9.22
CA ILE A 65 -14.45 -17.49 -9.65
C ILE A 65 -14.09 -16.43 -8.61
N LYS A 66 -14.15 -16.79 -7.34
CA LYS A 66 -13.68 -15.97 -6.22
C LYS A 66 -12.39 -16.56 -5.68
N ARG A 67 -11.41 -15.69 -5.45
CA ARG A 67 -10.24 -16.02 -4.64
C ARG A 67 -10.74 -16.48 -3.27
N PRO A 68 -10.23 -17.59 -2.70
CA PRO A 68 -10.48 -17.89 -1.31
C PRO A 68 -10.08 -16.65 -0.52
N ARG A 69 -10.97 -16.19 0.38
CA ARG A 69 -10.63 -15.11 1.33
C ARG A 69 -9.40 -15.57 2.10
N ALA A 70 -8.20 -15.24 1.59
CA ALA A 70 -7.10 -14.96 2.48
C ALA A 70 -7.66 -13.97 3.48
N ASN A 71 -7.39 -14.16 4.77
CA ASN A 71 -7.64 -13.19 5.82
C ASN A 71 -7.00 -11.86 5.40
N THR A 72 -7.73 -11.13 4.55
CA THR A 72 -7.37 -9.83 4.05
C THR A 72 -7.80 -9.01 5.24
N LYS A 73 -6.83 -8.70 6.10
CA LYS A 73 -6.94 -7.60 7.04
C LYS A 73 -7.71 -6.53 6.30
N GLU A 74 -8.90 -6.23 6.83
CA GLU A 74 -9.82 -5.28 6.23
C GLU A 74 -9.01 -4.13 5.64
N ASN A 75 -9.14 -3.89 4.34
CA ASN A 75 -8.89 -2.56 3.82
C ASN A 75 -9.94 -1.67 4.48
N LYS A 76 -9.75 -1.35 5.77
CA LYS A 76 -10.17 -0.08 6.30
C LYS A 76 -9.58 0.90 5.31
N THR A 77 -10.44 1.69 4.70
CA THR A 77 -10.02 2.96 4.14
C THR A 77 -9.38 3.67 5.31
N GLU A 78 -8.07 3.49 5.49
CA GLU A 78 -7.33 4.14 6.54
C GLU A 78 -7.53 5.62 6.26
N ASP A 79 -8.11 6.31 7.24
CA ASP A 79 -8.37 7.73 7.13
C ASP A 79 -7.07 8.41 6.64
N PRO A 80 -7.12 9.34 5.69
CA PRO A 80 -5.91 9.99 5.18
C PRO A 80 -5.03 10.57 6.29
N GLU A 81 -5.60 10.94 7.44
CA GLU A 81 -4.85 11.36 8.62
C GLU A 81 -4.17 10.20 9.35
N ASP A 82 -4.79 9.02 9.43
CA ASP A 82 -4.18 7.81 9.98
C ASP A 82 -2.98 7.38 9.11
N LEU A 83 -3.13 7.37 7.77
CA LEU A 83 -2.03 7.09 6.85
C LEU A 83 -0.89 8.10 6.98
N ARG A 84 -1.21 9.39 7.12
CA ARG A 84 -0.21 10.44 7.33
C ARG A 84 0.52 10.24 8.66
N ARG A 85 -0.20 9.88 9.73
CA ARG A 85 0.39 9.59 11.03
C ARG A 85 1.35 8.40 10.94
N GLU A 86 0.93 7.31 10.32
CA GLU A 86 1.77 6.12 10.15
C GLU A 86 3.02 6.41 9.31
N ILE A 87 2.88 7.17 8.22
CA ILE A 87 4.03 7.60 7.41
C ILE A 87 4.98 8.46 8.25
N GLN A 88 4.46 9.41 9.03
CA GLN A 88 5.28 10.24 9.92
C GLN A 88 5.98 9.43 11.01
N GLU A 89 5.32 8.44 11.59
CA GLU A 89 5.91 7.52 12.57
C GLU A 89 7.03 6.69 11.94
N MET A 90 6.82 6.14 10.75
CA MET A 90 7.84 5.40 10.00
C MET A 90 9.05 6.26 9.66
N ILE A 91 8.84 7.47 9.15
CA ILE A 91 9.91 8.44 8.90
C ILE A 91 10.63 8.76 10.21
N GLY A 92 9.89 8.99 11.29
CA GLY A 92 10.42 9.26 12.62
C GLY A 92 11.33 8.16 13.13
N MET A 93 10.95 6.88 12.94
CA MET A 93 11.77 5.73 13.33
C MET A 93 13.12 5.68 12.62
N MET A 94 13.18 6.16 11.37
CA MET A 94 14.39 6.15 10.55
C MET A 94 15.19 7.46 10.63
N SER A 95 14.68 8.47 11.33
CA SER A 95 15.28 9.80 11.39
C SER A 95 16.36 9.93 12.47
N CYS A 96 17.32 10.82 12.22
CA CYS A 96 18.33 11.23 13.19
C CYS A 96 17.68 11.83 14.42
N LYS A 97 18.02 11.32 15.61
CA LYS A 97 17.45 11.79 16.88
C LYS A 97 18.06 13.07 17.41
N SER A 98 19.20 13.50 16.84
CA SER A 98 19.81 14.80 17.18
C SER A 98 19.14 15.95 16.43
N CYS A 99 18.98 15.87 15.11
CA CYS A 99 18.39 16.95 14.32
C CYS A 99 16.90 16.77 13.95
N ASN A 100 16.35 15.55 14.12
CA ASN A 100 14.98 15.16 13.76
C ASN A 100 14.56 15.51 12.31
N THR A 101 15.53 15.76 11.43
CA THR A 101 15.27 16.25 10.07
C THR A 101 15.76 15.27 9.00
N SER A 102 16.98 14.76 9.15
CA SER A 102 17.60 13.87 8.15
C SER A 102 17.42 12.41 8.51
N LYS A 103 17.34 11.53 7.49
CA LYS A 103 17.46 10.08 7.66
C LYS A 103 18.76 9.75 8.39
N ALA A 104 18.68 8.87 9.38
CA ALA A 104 19.85 8.40 10.09
C ALA A 104 20.73 7.52 9.19
N THR A 105 22.03 7.57 9.42
CA THR A 105 23.02 6.79 8.66
C THR A 105 23.90 5.95 9.57
N CYS A 106 23.90 6.25 10.86
CA CYS A 106 24.66 5.54 11.87
C CYS A 106 23.97 5.57 13.24
N VAL A 107 24.46 4.76 14.16
CA VAL A 107 24.02 4.69 15.56
C VAL A 107 25.18 5.07 16.49
N ASN A 108 24.92 5.87 17.53
CA ASN A 108 25.91 6.14 18.58
C ASN A 108 26.11 4.89 19.44
N LEU A 109 27.34 4.37 19.49
CA LEU A 109 27.69 3.14 20.19
C LEU A 109 27.90 3.32 21.70
N ASN A 110 27.82 4.55 22.22
CA ASN A 110 27.78 4.76 23.67
C ASN A 110 26.60 3.98 24.28
N ILE A 111 26.90 3.13 25.27
CA ILE A 111 25.94 2.21 25.88
C ILE A 111 24.72 2.92 26.48
N LYS A 112 24.89 4.18 26.90
CA LYS A 112 23.82 5.03 27.44
C LYS A 112 23.03 5.80 26.38
N CYS A 113 23.47 5.79 25.12
CA CYS A 113 22.84 6.55 24.03
C CYS A 113 22.06 5.65 23.06
N ARG A 114 22.76 4.86 22.24
CA ARG A 114 22.18 4.03 21.16
C ARG A 114 21.22 4.76 20.21
N HIS A 115 21.25 6.09 20.16
CA HIS A 115 20.40 6.87 19.27
C HIS A 115 20.94 6.85 17.84
N LEU A 116 19.99 6.86 16.90
CA LEU A 116 20.24 7.01 15.48
C LEU A 116 20.67 8.45 15.15
N ILE A 117 21.73 8.61 14.37
CA ILE A 117 22.29 9.90 13.97
C ILE A 117 22.63 9.92 12.48
N CYS A 118 22.48 11.08 11.82
CA CYS A 118 22.91 11.29 10.43
C CYS A 118 24.40 11.61 10.37
N SER A 119 24.99 11.51 9.17
CA SER A 119 26.41 11.79 8.93
C SER A 119 26.82 13.18 9.40
N ARG A 120 26.00 14.20 9.11
CA ARG A 120 26.25 15.57 9.54
C ARG A 120 26.32 15.70 11.07
N CYS A 121 25.33 15.18 11.79
CA CYS A 121 25.32 15.23 13.24
C CYS A 121 26.45 14.41 13.88
N ARG A 122 26.90 13.33 13.23
CA ARG A 122 28.08 12.59 13.67
C ARG A 122 29.34 13.45 13.57
N ASP A 123 29.49 14.20 12.48
CA ASP A 123 30.71 14.95 12.17
C ASP A 123 30.76 16.31 12.91
N GLU A 124 29.60 16.93 13.18
CA GLU A 124 29.50 18.26 13.78
C GLU A 124 29.26 18.26 15.29
N LEU A 125 28.70 17.17 15.87
CA LEU A 125 28.33 17.13 17.29
C LEU A 125 29.25 16.20 18.09
N ASN A 126 29.67 16.68 19.26
CA ASN A 126 30.38 15.88 20.25
C ASN A 126 29.44 15.11 21.19
N THR A 127 28.17 15.53 21.28
CA THR A 127 27.14 15.00 22.18
C THR A 127 25.82 14.81 21.45
N CYS A 128 25.06 13.80 21.84
CA CYS A 128 23.74 13.54 21.30
C CYS A 128 22.73 14.54 21.88
N GLU A 129 22.18 15.43 21.05
CA GLU A 129 21.15 16.39 21.46
C GLU A 129 19.89 15.74 22.07
N LYS A 130 19.65 14.44 21.81
CA LYS A 130 18.50 13.74 22.39
C LYS A 130 18.68 13.39 23.86
N CYS A 131 19.88 13.01 24.28
CA CYS A 131 20.13 12.49 25.63
C CYS A 131 21.38 13.03 26.34
N GLY A 132 22.14 13.93 25.71
CA GLY A 132 23.35 14.54 26.25
C GLY A 132 24.60 13.66 26.24
N GLU A 133 24.47 12.37 25.90
CA GLU A 133 25.59 11.42 25.90
C GLU A 133 26.59 11.69 24.76
N MET A 134 27.88 11.50 25.05
CA MET A 134 28.96 11.72 24.06
C MET A 134 28.84 10.80 22.84
N ILE A 135 29.20 11.33 21.68
CA ILE A 135 29.33 10.60 20.40
C ILE A 135 30.80 10.26 20.20
N THR A 136 31.27 9.18 20.83
CA THR A 136 32.68 8.74 20.74
C THR A 136 32.92 7.70 19.66
N ALA A 137 31.91 6.91 19.35
CA ALA A 137 32.00 5.85 18.35
C ALA A 137 30.63 5.65 17.69
N THR A 138 30.64 5.34 16.39
CA THR A 138 29.40 5.12 15.61
C THR A 138 29.52 3.90 14.71
N ALA A 139 28.43 3.17 14.54
CA ALA A 139 28.32 2.10 13.53
C ALA A 139 27.34 2.50 12.43
N PRO A 140 27.60 2.15 11.16
CA PRO A 140 26.65 2.41 10.07
C PRO A 140 25.36 1.59 10.28
N VAL A 141 24.22 2.16 9.90
CA VAL A 141 22.94 1.45 9.85
C VAL A 141 22.46 1.35 8.41
N LYS A 142 21.94 0.19 8.03
CA LYS A 142 21.25 -0.02 6.76
C LYS A 142 19.80 -0.35 7.07
N PHE A 143 18.89 0.44 6.52
CA PHE A 143 17.48 0.10 6.52
C PHE A 143 17.22 -0.79 5.30
N ALA A 144 16.44 -1.85 5.46
CA ALA A 144 16.12 -2.74 4.35
C ALA A 144 15.29 -1.99 3.31
N ASP A 145 15.76 -1.96 2.06
CA ASP A 145 14.94 -1.55 0.93
C ASP A 145 14.05 -2.76 0.59
N LYS A 146 12.74 -2.61 0.77
CA LYS A 146 11.75 -3.60 0.32
C LYS A 146 11.29 -3.25 -1.08
#